data_AF-C4GH09-F1
#
_entry.id   AF-C4GH09-F1
#
_cell.length_a   1.000
_cell.length_b   1.000
_cell.length_c   1.000
_cell.angle_alpha   90.00
_cell.angle_beta   90.00
_cell.angle_gamma   90.00
#
_symmetry.space_group_name_H-M   'P 1'
#
loop_
_entity.id
_entity.type
_entity.pdbx_description
1 polymer ?
#
loop_
_entity_poly.entity_id
_entity_poly.type
_entity_poly.pdbx_seq_one_letter_code
_entity_poly.pdbx_strand_id
1 'polypeptide(L)'
;MAALADFDSNGDHVIDALDSIFSQLQVWQDFNQNGLSEENELFTMQALGIQSLNLDHVAESKDLGNGNRLTHIGSYTKTDGTTGEMGDAVFAANNLYSRHTETVELTAEQMVAPNLQGIGRLHDLREAAALYSELANALKAYAAADTKQAQLALLADLIAKWSGTDPQKTDIANFNLSSELEITSGEGIALTPSQIAALKNGLVLDSETAAEFQAARHKTAILDAFTGEHSETLYFGTQAQARQIIDTINQTYATLSQNIYRGLLFQTRLQPYLNEIGFKLENNEFKLDFSGVQAAFKRVHAENPEKAFVDLNEFLAYGSEGVKQWTESSVLWAEFYDVAANENHIDNLLTAVGETTLKDLGWKLGTAADDSLNGDSNNNILMGLSGNHKLYGNNGSDTLIGGAGNDYLEGGNQGDTYIFAKGHGQDTVYDYSYEADENDTVRFTDVASTEVKFRKNGSNLTVYGYNSDDSVTIKDFFSSSYARIEHFEFQDGILSNPDFARFSQMANNLGQAMSVFGVQAVSSENSNAPADLSTKPILTLSPLS
;
A
#
# COMPACT_ATOMS: atom_id res chain seq x y z
N MET A 1 -13.93 -45.02 4.73
CA MET A 1 -14.33 -46.44 4.81
C MET A 1 -13.16 -47.36 4.55
N ALA A 2 -12.40 -47.16 3.48
CA ALA A 2 -11.18 -47.93 3.23
C ALA A 2 -10.18 -47.88 4.41
N ALA A 3 -9.94 -46.69 4.98
CA ALA A 3 -9.05 -46.54 6.14
C ALA A 3 -9.61 -47.15 7.44
N LEU A 4 -10.94 -47.26 7.59
CA LEU A 4 -11.56 -47.91 8.75
C LEU A 4 -11.47 -49.44 8.64
N ALA A 5 -11.48 -49.99 7.43
CA ALA A 5 -11.36 -51.42 7.19
C ALA A 5 -10.01 -52.00 7.66
N ASP A 6 -8.95 -51.19 7.69
CA ASP A 6 -7.64 -51.59 8.25
C ASP A 6 -7.71 -51.89 9.76
N PHE A 7 -8.78 -51.43 10.44
CA PHE A 7 -8.99 -51.62 11.86
C PHE A 7 -10.10 -52.63 12.21
N ASP A 8 -10.69 -53.29 11.20
CA ASP A 8 -11.61 -54.41 11.39
C ASP A 8 -10.79 -55.64 11.79
N SER A 9 -10.72 -55.87 13.09
CA SER A 9 -9.83 -56.88 13.68
C SER A 9 -10.41 -58.28 13.62
N ASN A 10 -11.73 -58.39 13.46
CA ASN A 10 -12.45 -59.66 13.47
C ASN A 10 -12.91 -60.09 12.05
N GLY A 11 -12.82 -59.19 11.06
CA GLY A 11 -13.13 -59.40 9.65
C GLY A 11 -14.62 -59.50 9.33
N ASP A 12 -15.49 -58.94 10.17
CA ASP A 12 -16.95 -59.01 10.02
C ASP A 12 -17.55 -57.86 9.20
N HIS A 13 -16.69 -57.00 8.62
CA HIS A 13 -17.06 -55.81 7.85
C HIS A 13 -17.77 -54.72 8.66
N VAL A 14 -17.62 -54.75 9.98
CA VAL A 14 -18.19 -53.78 10.91
C VAL A 14 -17.08 -53.32 11.85
N ILE A 15 -17.12 -52.04 12.25
CA ILE A 15 -16.31 -51.54 13.37
C ILE A 15 -17.24 -51.32 14.54
N ASP A 16 -17.08 -52.13 15.59
CA ASP A 16 -17.89 -52.07 16.80
C ASP A 16 -17.08 -52.34 18.09
N ALA A 17 -17.76 -52.59 19.22
CA ALA A 17 -17.11 -52.84 20.50
C ALA A 17 -16.19 -54.09 20.54
N LEU A 18 -16.27 -54.98 19.54
CA LEU A 18 -15.34 -56.09 19.35
C LEU A 18 -14.01 -55.64 18.76
N ASP A 19 -13.95 -54.45 18.16
CA ASP A 19 -12.74 -53.84 17.62
C ASP A 19 -12.10 -52.86 18.60
N SER A 20 -10.81 -53.06 18.86
CA SER A 20 -10.05 -52.24 19.82
C SER A 20 -10.04 -50.74 19.47
N ILE A 21 -10.18 -50.38 18.19
CA ILE A 21 -10.20 -48.99 17.73
C ILE A 21 -11.50 -48.27 18.10
N PHE A 22 -12.63 -48.98 18.22
CA PHE A 22 -13.95 -48.35 18.32
C PHE A 22 -14.08 -47.44 19.54
N SER A 23 -13.44 -47.83 20.66
CA SER A 23 -13.39 -47.02 21.88
C SER A 23 -12.57 -45.73 21.76
N GLN A 24 -11.71 -45.64 20.74
CA GLN A 24 -10.83 -44.49 20.47
C GLN A 24 -11.42 -43.55 19.42
N LEU A 25 -12.40 -44.01 18.63
CA LEU A 25 -13.05 -43.18 17.62
C LEU A 25 -13.94 -42.13 18.29
N GLN A 26 -13.81 -40.89 17.79
CA GLN A 26 -14.61 -39.75 18.22
C GLN A 26 -15.29 -39.12 17.00
N VAL A 27 -16.42 -38.46 17.25
CA VAL A 27 -17.12 -37.63 16.29
C VAL A 27 -16.89 -36.17 16.69
N TRP A 28 -16.31 -35.40 15.78
CA TRP A 28 -16.15 -33.96 15.94
C TRP A 28 -17.39 -33.23 15.40
N GLN A 29 -17.89 -32.27 16.17
CA GLN A 29 -18.96 -31.35 15.77
C GLN A 29 -18.52 -29.92 16.04
N ASP A 30 -18.16 -29.19 14.97
CA ASP A 30 -17.77 -27.78 15.03
C ASP A 30 -18.99 -26.89 15.34
N PHE A 31 -19.25 -26.65 16.63
CA PHE A 31 -20.42 -25.89 17.08
C PHE A 31 -20.20 -24.39 16.96
N ASN A 32 -18.96 -23.96 17.15
CA ASN A 32 -18.60 -22.54 17.10
C ASN A 32 -18.14 -22.08 15.70
N GLN A 33 -18.06 -23.00 14.73
CA GLN A 33 -17.70 -22.78 13.33
C GLN A 33 -16.30 -22.18 13.18
N ASN A 34 -15.38 -22.52 14.09
CA ASN A 34 -14.00 -22.03 14.08
C ASN A 34 -13.05 -22.96 13.32
N GLY A 35 -13.51 -24.16 12.92
CA GLY A 35 -12.71 -25.15 12.20
C GLY A 35 -11.62 -25.83 13.03
N LEU A 36 -11.67 -25.73 14.36
CA LEU A 36 -10.70 -26.32 15.28
C LEU A 36 -11.36 -27.42 16.10
N SER A 37 -10.72 -28.59 16.16
CA SER A 37 -11.17 -29.68 17.01
C SER A 37 -10.86 -29.39 18.47
N GLU A 38 -11.87 -29.02 19.24
CA GLU A 38 -11.77 -28.70 20.67
C GLU A 38 -12.36 -29.81 21.56
N GLU A 39 -11.90 -29.92 22.81
CA GLU A 39 -12.30 -31.01 23.71
C GLU A 39 -13.82 -31.04 23.96
N ASN A 40 -14.48 -29.87 23.98
CA ASN A 40 -15.92 -29.74 24.14
C ASN A 40 -16.73 -30.02 22.85
N GLU A 41 -16.06 -30.32 21.75
CA GLU A 41 -16.65 -30.63 20.43
C GLU A 41 -16.42 -32.08 20.00
N LEU A 42 -15.71 -32.85 20.80
CA LEU A 42 -15.37 -34.25 20.53
C LEU A 42 -16.24 -35.20 21.37
N PHE A 43 -17.04 -36.01 20.68
CA PHE A 43 -17.96 -36.94 21.31
C PHE A 43 -17.55 -38.38 21.04
N THR A 44 -17.67 -39.25 22.05
CA THR A 44 -17.49 -40.69 21.83
C THR A 44 -18.66 -41.26 21.04
N MET A 45 -18.44 -42.35 20.31
CA MET A 45 -19.51 -43.06 19.58
C MET A 45 -20.68 -43.42 20.51
N GLN A 46 -20.37 -43.89 21.73
CA GLN A 46 -21.38 -44.24 22.73
C GLN A 46 -22.20 -43.02 23.21
N ALA A 47 -21.58 -41.84 23.38
CA ALA A 47 -22.28 -40.62 23.78
C ALA A 47 -23.31 -40.18 22.73
N LEU A 48 -23.04 -40.47 21.46
CA LEU A 48 -23.96 -40.21 20.35
C LEU A 48 -24.92 -41.37 20.05
N GLY A 49 -24.88 -42.45 20.84
CA GLY A 49 -25.70 -43.64 20.65
C GLY A 49 -25.36 -44.42 19.39
N ILE A 50 -24.14 -44.30 18.86
CA ILE A 50 -23.64 -45.08 17.72
C ILE A 50 -23.12 -46.41 18.25
N GLN A 51 -23.69 -47.51 17.76
CA GLN A 51 -23.35 -48.88 18.15
C GLN A 51 -22.29 -49.49 17.24
N SER A 52 -22.36 -49.24 15.93
CA SER A 52 -21.43 -49.82 14.97
C SER A 52 -21.34 -49.01 13.68
N LEU A 53 -20.21 -49.13 12.97
CA LEU A 53 -19.95 -48.52 11.67
C LEU A 53 -19.86 -49.63 10.61
N ASN A 54 -20.70 -49.61 9.58
CA ASN A 54 -20.67 -50.60 8.50
C ASN A 54 -19.65 -50.20 7.42
N LEU A 55 -18.73 -51.12 7.10
CA LEU A 55 -17.68 -50.89 6.11
C LEU A 55 -18.14 -51.11 4.66
N ASP A 56 -19.28 -51.76 4.44
CA ASP A 56 -19.91 -51.87 3.13
C ASP A 56 -20.33 -50.47 2.64
N HIS A 57 -19.92 -50.16 1.42
CA HIS A 57 -20.08 -48.83 0.86
C HIS A 57 -20.36 -48.86 -0.64
N VAL A 58 -20.97 -47.77 -1.11
CA VAL A 58 -21.18 -47.48 -2.52
C VAL A 58 -20.27 -46.31 -2.88
N ALA A 59 -19.45 -46.50 -3.91
CA ALA A 59 -18.68 -45.40 -4.49
C ALA A 59 -19.65 -44.37 -5.09
N GLU A 60 -19.50 -43.13 -4.68
CA GLU A 60 -20.29 -42.00 -5.16
C GLU A 60 -19.34 -40.86 -5.50
N SER A 61 -19.73 -39.94 -6.38
CA SER A 61 -18.98 -38.71 -6.59
C SER A 61 -19.96 -37.57 -6.55
N LYS A 62 -20.37 -37.20 -5.34
CA LYS A 62 -21.30 -36.10 -5.12
C LYS A 62 -20.51 -34.84 -4.79
N ASP A 63 -20.68 -33.83 -5.63
CA ASP A 63 -20.17 -32.48 -5.36
C ASP A 63 -20.96 -31.87 -4.19
N LEU A 64 -20.24 -31.40 -3.18
CA LEU A 64 -20.80 -30.74 -2.00
C LEU A 64 -20.63 -29.21 -2.08
N GLY A 65 -20.04 -28.69 -3.17
CA GLY A 65 -19.70 -27.28 -3.35
C GLY A 65 -18.35 -26.90 -2.72
N ASN A 66 -17.81 -25.76 -3.14
CA ASN A 66 -16.51 -25.23 -2.69
C ASN A 66 -15.34 -26.21 -2.83
N GLY A 67 -15.38 -27.10 -3.82
CA GLY A 67 -14.36 -28.11 -4.07
C GLY A 67 -14.43 -29.35 -3.17
N ASN A 68 -15.38 -29.41 -2.25
CA ASN A 68 -15.59 -30.56 -1.37
C ASN A 68 -16.36 -31.67 -2.11
N ARG A 69 -15.99 -32.92 -1.90
CA ARG A 69 -16.62 -34.07 -2.55
C ARG A 69 -16.92 -35.17 -1.56
N LEU A 70 -18.07 -35.81 -1.71
CA LEU A 70 -18.39 -37.09 -1.07
C LEU A 70 -18.04 -38.22 -2.03
N THR A 71 -17.15 -39.11 -1.60
CA THR A 71 -16.56 -40.17 -2.46
C THR A 71 -17.11 -41.56 -2.20
N HIS A 72 -17.62 -41.81 -1.00
CA HIS A 72 -18.21 -43.08 -0.61
C HIS A 72 -19.34 -42.83 0.37
N ILE A 73 -20.43 -43.60 0.25
CA ILE A 73 -21.53 -43.62 1.22
C ILE A 73 -21.69 -45.04 1.74
N GLY A 74 -21.81 -45.15 3.06
CA GLY A 74 -22.21 -46.36 3.77
C GLY A 74 -23.07 -45.97 4.96
N SER A 75 -23.05 -46.78 6.02
CA SER A 75 -24.02 -46.63 7.11
C SER A 75 -23.43 -46.90 8.48
N TYR A 76 -24.07 -46.34 9.50
CA TYR A 76 -23.82 -46.69 10.90
C TYR A 76 -25.12 -47.14 11.56
N THR A 77 -25.03 -47.99 12.57
CA THR A 77 -26.17 -48.45 13.36
C THR A 77 -26.15 -47.80 14.73
N LYS A 78 -27.30 -47.32 15.19
CA LYS A 78 -27.48 -46.75 16.54
C LYS A 78 -27.91 -47.82 17.53
N THR A 79 -27.77 -47.54 18.82
CA THR A 79 -28.15 -48.44 19.91
C THR A 79 -29.65 -48.78 19.96
N ASP A 80 -30.50 -47.99 19.31
CA ASP A 80 -31.93 -48.26 19.16
C ASP A 80 -32.28 -49.12 17.93
N GLY A 81 -31.25 -49.57 17.17
CA GLY A 81 -31.38 -50.36 15.95
C GLY A 81 -31.66 -49.56 14.68
N THR A 82 -31.78 -48.23 14.77
CA THR A 82 -31.92 -47.38 13.58
C THR A 82 -30.58 -47.19 12.88
N THR A 83 -30.61 -46.99 11.56
CA THR A 83 -29.42 -46.74 10.75
C THR A 83 -29.34 -45.29 10.32
N GLY A 84 -28.12 -44.75 10.25
CA GLY A 84 -27.83 -43.45 9.63
C GLY A 84 -26.81 -43.59 8.50
N GLU A 85 -26.71 -42.56 7.67
CA GLU A 85 -25.71 -42.48 6.61
C GLU A 85 -24.38 -41.94 7.15
N MET A 86 -23.29 -42.51 6.67
CA MET A 86 -21.94 -41.96 6.85
C MET A 86 -21.19 -42.05 5.53
N GLY A 87 -20.14 -41.26 5.34
CA GLY A 87 -19.39 -41.31 4.10
C GLY A 87 -18.04 -40.62 4.18
N ASP A 88 -17.26 -40.83 3.13
CA ASP A 88 -15.90 -40.29 3.01
C ASP A 88 -15.97 -38.92 2.32
N ALA A 89 -15.82 -37.87 3.12
CA ALA A 89 -15.73 -36.49 2.65
C ALA A 89 -14.26 -36.13 2.35
N VAL A 90 -14.01 -35.70 1.12
CA VAL A 90 -12.76 -35.08 0.69
C VAL A 90 -12.97 -33.57 0.73
N PHE A 91 -12.34 -32.91 1.69
CA PHE A 91 -12.40 -31.46 1.81
C PHE A 91 -11.39 -30.80 0.87
N ALA A 92 -11.79 -29.71 0.24
CA ALA A 92 -10.87 -28.82 -0.42
C ALA A 92 -9.96 -28.19 0.65
N ALA A 93 -8.66 -28.30 0.45
CA ALA A 93 -7.65 -27.62 1.26
C ALA A 93 -7.06 -26.46 0.45
N ASN A 94 -6.85 -25.32 1.11
CA ASN A 94 -6.07 -24.23 0.54
C ASN A 94 -4.78 -24.10 1.34
N ASN A 95 -3.72 -24.71 0.81
CA ASN A 95 -2.43 -24.80 1.50
C ASN A 95 -1.73 -23.45 1.64
N LEU A 96 -2.18 -22.41 0.93
CA LEU A 96 -1.67 -21.04 1.07
C LEU A 96 -1.91 -20.51 2.49
N TYR A 97 -3.08 -20.83 3.06
CA TYR A 97 -3.49 -20.41 4.41
C TYR A 97 -3.22 -21.54 5.40
N SER A 98 -1.95 -21.69 5.76
CA SER A 98 -1.53 -22.66 6.77
C SER A 98 -0.90 -21.94 7.98
N ARG A 99 -0.84 -22.65 9.10
CA ARG A 99 -0.13 -22.23 10.30
C ARG A 99 0.54 -23.43 10.95
N HIS A 100 1.69 -23.19 11.54
CA HIS A 100 2.33 -24.19 12.40
C HIS A 100 1.59 -24.27 13.73
N THR A 101 1.39 -25.48 14.23
CA THR A 101 0.75 -25.72 15.54
C THR A 101 1.76 -25.61 16.68
N GLU A 102 3.05 -25.69 16.37
CA GLU A 102 4.16 -25.53 17.31
C GLU A 102 4.47 -24.05 17.52
N THR A 103 4.83 -23.68 18.75
CA THR A 103 5.26 -22.32 19.09
C THR A 103 6.78 -22.25 19.10
N VAL A 104 7.34 -21.20 18.48
CA VAL A 104 8.78 -20.93 18.48
C VAL A 104 9.07 -19.80 19.46
N GLU A 105 9.73 -20.11 20.57
CA GLU A 105 10.12 -19.12 21.57
C GLU A 105 11.23 -18.19 21.02
N LEU A 106 10.98 -16.87 21.06
CA LEU A 106 11.91 -15.85 20.57
C LEU A 106 12.63 -15.15 21.72
N THR A 107 13.93 -14.91 21.53
CA THR A 107 14.70 -14.01 22.40
C THR A 107 14.30 -12.55 22.18
N ALA A 108 14.60 -11.67 23.14
CA ALA A 108 14.32 -10.24 23.02
C ALA A 108 14.99 -9.59 21.78
N GLU A 109 16.17 -10.05 21.37
CA GLU A 109 16.83 -9.59 20.14
C GLU A 109 16.08 -10.02 18.88
N GLN A 110 15.55 -11.26 18.86
CA GLN A 110 14.77 -11.76 17.72
C GLN A 110 13.42 -11.08 17.60
N MET A 111 12.80 -10.70 18.74
CA MET A 111 11.51 -9.98 18.75
C MET A 111 11.56 -8.59 18.11
N VAL A 112 12.76 -7.99 17.94
CA VAL A 112 12.92 -6.67 17.32
C VAL A 112 13.46 -6.72 15.88
N ALA A 113 13.87 -7.89 15.38
CA ALA A 113 14.29 -8.07 13.98
C ALA A 113 13.13 -7.79 13.01
N PRO A 114 13.27 -7.62 11.69
CA PRO A 114 12.10 -7.50 10.81
C PRO A 114 11.26 -8.80 10.77
N ASN A 115 9.93 -8.73 10.65
CA ASN A 115 9.05 -9.90 10.48
C ASN A 115 8.14 -9.80 9.26
N LEU A 116 7.79 -10.96 8.72
CA LEU A 116 6.63 -11.16 7.87
C LEU A 116 5.94 -12.46 8.28
N GLN A 117 4.62 -12.47 8.16
CA GLN A 117 3.85 -13.68 8.41
C GLN A 117 4.23 -14.76 7.38
N GLY A 118 4.40 -15.99 7.86
CA GLY A 118 4.61 -17.17 7.03
C GLY A 118 3.33 -17.54 6.28
N ILE A 119 3.49 -18.04 5.06
CA ILE A 119 2.41 -18.58 4.23
C ILE A 119 2.86 -19.91 3.64
N GLY A 120 1.91 -20.71 3.14
CA GLY A 120 2.25 -22.02 2.59
C GLY A 120 2.80 -22.92 3.70
N ARG A 121 4.00 -23.46 3.53
CA ARG A 121 4.65 -24.34 4.53
C ARG A 121 5.65 -23.61 5.43
N LEU A 122 5.78 -22.30 5.31
CA LEU A 122 6.81 -21.54 6.01
C LEU A 122 6.34 -21.02 7.36
N HIS A 123 7.25 -21.05 8.34
CA HIS A 123 7.11 -20.27 9.56
C HIS A 123 7.18 -18.76 9.25
N ASP A 124 6.68 -17.95 10.17
CA ASP A 124 6.96 -16.51 10.21
C ASP A 124 8.47 -16.25 10.08
N LEU A 125 8.84 -15.17 9.40
CA LEU A 125 10.24 -14.89 9.05
C LEU A 125 11.17 -14.88 10.29
N ARG A 126 10.71 -14.31 11.40
CA ARG A 126 11.47 -14.29 12.67
C ARG A 126 11.58 -15.66 13.32
N GLU A 127 10.51 -16.46 13.29
CA GLU A 127 10.51 -17.82 13.82
C GLU A 127 11.46 -18.71 13.02
N ALA A 128 11.36 -18.64 11.69
CA ALA A 128 12.29 -19.31 10.78
C ALA A 128 13.74 -18.84 11.05
N ALA A 129 13.98 -17.54 11.20
CA ALA A 129 15.31 -17.04 11.55
C ALA A 129 15.81 -17.54 12.92
N ALA A 130 14.92 -17.75 13.89
CA ALA A 130 15.30 -18.31 15.19
C ALA A 130 15.72 -19.78 15.10
N LEU A 131 15.10 -20.54 14.20
CA LEU A 131 15.42 -21.95 13.96
C LEU A 131 16.62 -22.15 13.02
N TYR A 132 16.87 -21.21 12.09
CA TYR A 132 17.86 -21.35 11.02
C TYR A 132 18.86 -20.19 10.99
N SER A 133 20.09 -20.43 11.44
CA SER A 133 21.12 -19.37 11.59
C SER A 133 21.56 -18.70 10.29
N GLU A 134 21.54 -19.43 9.15
CA GLU A 134 21.87 -18.83 7.85
C GLU A 134 20.82 -17.81 7.41
N LEU A 135 19.54 -18.09 7.67
CA LEU A 135 18.45 -17.17 7.44
C LEU A 135 18.54 -15.96 8.37
N ALA A 136 18.87 -16.17 9.66
CA ALA A 136 19.11 -15.07 10.60
C ALA A 136 20.20 -14.10 10.11
N ASN A 137 21.32 -14.65 9.60
CA ASN A 137 22.41 -13.84 9.07
C ASN A 137 22.00 -13.06 7.81
N ALA A 138 21.24 -13.68 6.91
CA ALA A 138 20.73 -13.02 5.71
C ALA A 138 19.73 -11.91 6.06
N LEU A 139 18.82 -12.16 7.01
CA LEU A 139 17.87 -11.16 7.49
C LEU A 139 18.58 -9.97 8.14
N LYS A 140 19.61 -10.23 8.96
CA LYS A 140 20.43 -9.18 9.58
C LYS A 140 21.18 -8.35 8.55
N ALA A 141 21.77 -8.98 7.54
CA ALA A 141 22.45 -8.28 6.45
C ALA A 141 21.48 -7.42 5.64
N TYR A 142 20.30 -7.96 5.30
CA TYR A 142 19.26 -7.23 4.58
C TYR A 142 18.74 -6.03 5.38
N ALA A 143 18.50 -6.20 6.69
CA ALA A 143 18.02 -5.14 7.58
C ALA A 143 19.04 -4.00 7.76
N ALA A 144 20.33 -4.31 7.65
CA ALA A 144 21.43 -3.34 7.76
C ALA A 144 21.78 -2.64 6.44
N ALA A 145 21.14 -2.99 5.33
CA ALA A 145 21.42 -2.39 4.03
C ALA A 145 20.79 -0.99 3.91
N ASP A 146 21.64 0.01 3.70
CA ASP A 146 21.24 1.43 3.73
C ASP A 146 20.61 1.95 2.43
N THR A 147 20.69 1.22 1.32
CA THR A 147 20.15 1.67 0.02
C THR A 147 19.20 0.64 -0.59
N LYS A 148 18.26 1.12 -1.43
CA LYS A 148 17.39 0.26 -2.25
C LYS A 148 18.18 -0.79 -3.01
N GLN A 149 19.25 -0.38 -3.70
CA GLN A 149 20.08 -1.28 -4.49
C GLN A 149 20.72 -2.37 -3.63
N ALA A 150 21.24 -2.02 -2.44
CA ALA A 150 21.83 -2.99 -1.52
C ALA A 150 20.77 -3.96 -0.97
N GLN A 151 19.57 -3.48 -0.62
CA GLN A 151 18.47 -4.34 -0.20
C GLN A 151 18.03 -5.30 -1.32
N LEU A 152 17.86 -4.81 -2.55
CA LEU A 152 17.47 -5.63 -3.70
C LEU A 152 18.53 -6.69 -4.04
N ALA A 153 19.82 -6.37 -3.89
CA ALA A 153 20.91 -7.33 -4.09
C ALA A 153 20.90 -8.48 -3.07
N LEU A 154 20.39 -8.24 -1.86
CA LEU A 154 20.30 -9.24 -0.78
C LEU A 154 18.94 -9.97 -0.76
N LEU A 155 17.91 -9.40 -1.37
CA LEU A 155 16.53 -9.91 -1.31
C LEU A 155 16.39 -11.34 -1.83
N ALA A 156 17.00 -11.65 -2.98
CA ALA A 156 16.89 -12.97 -3.58
C ALA A 156 17.49 -14.07 -2.68
N ASP A 157 18.61 -13.76 -2.01
CA ASP A 157 19.26 -14.67 -1.06
C ASP A 157 18.41 -14.85 0.21
N LEU A 158 17.82 -13.77 0.73
CA LEU A 158 16.89 -13.83 1.86
C LEU A 158 15.68 -14.73 1.54
N ILE A 159 15.04 -14.54 0.38
CA ILE A 159 13.89 -15.34 -0.06
C ILE A 159 14.28 -16.81 -0.26
N ALA A 160 15.44 -17.07 -0.86
CA ALA A 160 15.91 -18.44 -1.09
C ALA A 160 16.21 -19.17 0.23
N LYS A 161 16.77 -18.48 1.24
CA LYS A 161 17.01 -19.05 2.57
C LYS A 161 15.73 -19.25 3.35
N TRP A 162 14.76 -18.34 3.24
CA TRP A 162 13.46 -18.48 3.91
C TRP A 162 12.65 -19.63 3.32
N SER A 163 12.49 -19.67 1.99
CA SER A 163 11.87 -20.84 1.33
C SER A 163 12.64 -22.14 1.56
N GLY A 164 13.96 -22.06 1.80
CA GLY A 164 14.80 -23.19 2.14
C GLY A 164 14.49 -23.84 3.49
N THR A 165 13.71 -23.21 4.36
CA THR A 165 13.25 -23.80 5.62
C THR A 165 12.04 -24.73 5.46
N ASP A 166 11.51 -24.84 4.24
CA ASP A 166 10.40 -25.75 3.93
C ASP A 166 10.80 -27.23 4.19
N PRO A 167 10.11 -27.94 5.09
CA PRO A 167 10.40 -29.34 5.38
C PRO A 167 10.10 -30.28 4.20
N GLN A 168 9.25 -29.85 3.25
CA GLN A 168 8.85 -30.61 2.06
C GLN A 168 9.31 -29.92 0.78
N LYS A 169 10.53 -29.37 0.81
CA LYS A 169 11.10 -28.63 -0.30
C LYS A 169 11.07 -29.44 -1.60
N THR A 170 10.50 -28.85 -2.65
CA THR A 170 10.43 -29.43 -3.98
C THR A 170 11.80 -29.80 -4.53
N ASP A 171 11.95 -31.04 -4.98
CA ASP A 171 13.14 -31.49 -5.70
C ASP A 171 13.09 -31.00 -7.16
N ILE A 172 13.79 -29.90 -7.42
CA ILE A 172 13.90 -29.29 -8.75
C ILE A 172 14.45 -30.25 -9.81
N ALA A 173 15.13 -31.34 -9.43
CA ALA A 173 15.61 -32.33 -10.38
C ALA A 173 14.44 -33.07 -11.04
N ASN A 174 13.34 -33.27 -10.31
CA ASN A 174 12.13 -33.94 -10.79
C ASN A 174 11.16 -32.95 -11.45
N PHE A 175 11.34 -31.64 -11.22
CA PHE A 175 10.52 -30.60 -11.84
C PHE A 175 10.81 -30.45 -13.34
N ASN A 176 9.80 -30.73 -14.17
CA ASN A 176 9.93 -30.76 -15.63
C ASN A 176 8.71 -30.20 -16.38
N LEU A 177 8.94 -29.72 -17.61
CA LEU A 177 7.87 -29.46 -18.58
C LEU A 177 7.71 -30.72 -19.44
N SER A 178 6.48 -31.20 -19.55
CA SER A 178 6.16 -32.41 -20.31
C SER A 178 5.11 -32.13 -21.38
N SER A 179 5.33 -32.72 -22.55
CA SER A 179 4.31 -32.83 -23.60
C SER A 179 3.80 -34.27 -23.73
N GLU A 180 4.10 -35.13 -22.75
CA GLU A 180 3.60 -36.49 -22.75
C GLU A 180 2.10 -36.51 -22.51
N LEU A 181 1.41 -37.44 -23.19
CA LEU A 181 -0.02 -37.63 -23.04
C LEU A 181 -0.23 -38.75 -22.02
N GLU A 182 -0.98 -38.46 -20.96
CA GLU A 182 -1.46 -39.51 -20.05
C GLU A 182 -2.58 -40.31 -20.73
N ILE A 183 -2.43 -41.64 -20.72
CA ILE A 183 -3.43 -42.56 -21.26
C ILE A 183 -4.25 -43.09 -20.09
N THR A 184 -5.49 -42.60 -19.94
CA THR A 184 -6.43 -43.05 -18.91
C THR A 184 -7.28 -44.20 -19.42
N SER A 185 -7.50 -45.23 -18.58
CA SER A 185 -8.45 -46.29 -18.90
C SER A 185 -9.88 -45.86 -18.56
N GLY A 186 -10.76 -45.75 -19.56
CA GLY A 186 -12.21 -45.58 -19.34
C GLY A 186 -12.73 -44.15 -19.41
N GLU A 187 -11.87 -43.14 -19.53
CA GLU A 187 -12.23 -41.74 -19.71
C GLU A 187 -11.41 -41.10 -20.84
N GLY A 188 -11.99 -40.12 -21.55
CA GLY A 188 -11.33 -39.35 -22.61
C GLY A 188 -11.71 -39.73 -24.05
N ILE A 189 -11.04 -39.12 -25.03
CA ILE A 189 -11.24 -39.39 -26.46
C ILE A 189 -10.27 -40.49 -26.90
N ALA A 190 -10.79 -41.60 -27.44
CA ALA A 190 -9.96 -42.65 -28.01
C ALA A 190 -9.23 -42.15 -29.27
N LEU A 191 -7.91 -42.09 -29.20
CA LEU A 191 -7.05 -41.66 -30.32
C LEU A 191 -6.27 -42.85 -30.88
N THR A 192 -6.20 -42.93 -32.20
CA THR A 192 -5.34 -43.89 -32.91
C THR A 192 -3.86 -43.51 -32.75
N PRO A 193 -2.92 -44.46 -32.90
CA PRO A 193 -1.48 -44.16 -32.88
C PRO A 193 -1.07 -43.03 -33.84
N SER A 194 -1.71 -42.96 -35.01
CA SER A 194 -1.47 -41.90 -36.01
C SER A 194 -1.95 -40.53 -35.56
N GLN A 195 -3.09 -40.46 -34.86
CA GLN A 195 -3.60 -39.22 -34.27
C GLN A 195 -2.72 -38.75 -33.11
N ILE A 196 -2.23 -39.68 -32.28
CA ILE A 196 -1.25 -39.38 -31.23
C ILE A 196 0.05 -38.83 -31.84
N ALA A 197 0.58 -39.47 -32.88
CA ALA A 197 1.78 -39.02 -33.56
C ALA A 197 1.59 -37.62 -34.20
N ALA A 198 0.42 -37.35 -34.77
CA ALA A 198 0.08 -36.03 -35.31
C ALA A 198 -0.02 -34.96 -34.22
N LEU A 199 -0.58 -35.28 -33.05
CA LEU A 199 -0.67 -34.38 -31.91
C LEU A 199 0.69 -34.08 -31.28
N LYS A 200 1.60 -35.06 -31.24
CA LYS A 200 2.96 -34.89 -30.72
C LYS A 200 3.88 -34.13 -31.67
N ASN A 201 3.49 -33.97 -32.94
CA ASN A 201 4.31 -33.32 -33.94
C ASN A 201 4.37 -31.80 -33.69
N GLY A 202 5.54 -31.29 -33.29
CA GLY A 202 5.74 -29.88 -32.94
C GLY A 202 5.63 -29.53 -31.45
N LEU A 203 5.48 -30.52 -30.56
CA LEU A 203 5.48 -30.31 -29.10
C LEU A 203 6.90 -30.32 -28.48
N VAL A 204 7.93 -30.14 -29.29
CA VAL A 204 9.31 -30.07 -28.79
C VAL A 204 9.63 -28.61 -28.50
N LEU A 205 10.09 -28.33 -27.27
CA LEU A 205 10.52 -26.98 -26.91
C LEU A 205 11.70 -26.55 -27.77
N ASP A 206 11.63 -25.33 -28.31
CA ASP A 206 12.81 -24.67 -28.84
C ASP A 206 13.88 -24.49 -27.73
N SER A 207 15.14 -24.37 -28.13
CA SER A 207 16.28 -24.32 -27.21
C SER A 207 16.25 -23.13 -26.26
N GLU A 208 15.66 -22.01 -26.70
CA GLU A 208 15.54 -20.78 -25.91
C GLU A 208 14.55 -21.01 -24.76
N THR A 209 13.34 -21.46 -25.08
CA THR A 209 12.28 -21.76 -24.11
C THR A 209 12.71 -22.85 -23.14
N ALA A 210 13.44 -23.86 -23.62
CA ALA A 210 14.01 -24.89 -22.75
C ALA A 210 15.02 -24.28 -21.76
N ALA A 211 15.90 -23.38 -22.19
CA ALA A 211 16.87 -22.72 -21.32
C ALA A 211 16.20 -21.77 -20.31
N GLU A 212 15.17 -21.03 -20.73
CA GLU A 212 14.37 -20.16 -19.86
C GLU A 212 13.65 -20.95 -18.77
N PHE A 213 13.05 -22.09 -19.11
CA PHE A 213 12.45 -22.97 -18.13
C PHE A 213 13.47 -23.49 -17.12
N GLN A 214 14.66 -23.90 -17.58
CA GLN A 214 15.74 -24.35 -16.70
C GLN A 214 16.12 -23.27 -15.67
N ALA A 215 16.17 -22.00 -16.07
CA ALA A 215 16.42 -20.88 -15.17
C ALA A 215 15.24 -20.61 -14.20
N ALA A 216 14.00 -20.87 -14.63
CA ALA A 216 12.80 -20.65 -13.83
C ALA A 216 12.55 -21.72 -12.75
N ARG A 217 13.12 -22.94 -12.88
CA ARG A 217 12.83 -24.07 -11.95
C ARG A 217 13.09 -23.76 -10.48
N HIS A 218 14.16 -23.01 -10.18
CA HIS A 218 14.43 -22.60 -8.80
C HIS A 218 13.34 -21.69 -8.23
N LYS A 219 12.74 -20.83 -9.06
CA LYS A 219 11.62 -19.98 -8.64
C LYS A 219 10.39 -20.81 -8.31
N THR A 220 10.13 -21.90 -9.04
CA THR A 220 9.03 -22.82 -8.70
C THR A 220 9.19 -23.42 -7.32
N ALA A 221 10.37 -23.94 -6.97
CA ALA A 221 10.59 -24.51 -5.64
C ALA A 221 10.42 -23.46 -4.52
N ILE A 222 10.79 -22.20 -4.79
CA ILE A 222 10.49 -21.09 -3.87
C ILE A 222 8.97 -20.89 -3.77
N LEU A 223 8.28 -20.76 -4.90
CA LEU A 223 6.83 -20.53 -4.93
C LEU A 223 6.07 -21.65 -4.22
N ASP A 224 6.41 -22.90 -4.46
CA ASP A 224 5.83 -24.08 -3.81
C ASP A 224 5.89 -23.99 -2.28
N ALA A 225 7.02 -23.52 -1.72
CA ALA A 225 7.17 -23.32 -0.28
C ALA A 225 6.18 -22.27 0.26
N PHE A 226 6.00 -21.16 -0.47
CA PHE A 226 5.10 -20.06 -0.08
C PHE A 226 3.62 -20.37 -0.37
N THR A 227 3.30 -21.22 -1.33
CA THR A 227 1.91 -21.59 -1.65
C THR A 227 1.46 -22.84 -0.92
N GLY A 228 2.40 -23.66 -0.42
CA GLY A 228 2.10 -24.97 0.14
C GLY A 228 1.77 -26.01 -0.94
N GLU A 229 2.10 -25.75 -2.19
CA GLU A 229 1.95 -26.69 -3.32
C GLU A 229 3.22 -27.52 -3.55
N HIS A 230 3.08 -28.60 -4.32
CA HIS A 230 4.22 -29.42 -4.76
C HIS A 230 4.16 -29.64 -6.26
N SER A 231 5.08 -29.03 -6.99
CA SER A 231 5.12 -29.07 -8.45
C SER A 231 6.14 -30.09 -8.95
N GLU A 232 5.69 -31.09 -9.71
CA GLU A 232 6.57 -32.09 -10.36
C GLU A 232 6.58 -31.96 -11.89
N THR A 233 5.41 -32.09 -12.52
CA THR A 233 5.31 -32.06 -13.99
C THR A 233 4.28 -31.02 -14.40
N LEU A 234 4.69 -30.07 -15.24
CA LEU A 234 3.78 -29.13 -15.88
C LEU A 234 3.59 -29.50 -17.34
N TYR A 235 2.34 -29.77 -17.72
CA TYR A 235 2.01 -30.19 -19.06
C TYR A 235 1.77 -29.02 -20.00
N PHE A 236 2.26 -29.12 -21.24
CA PHE A 236 2.03 -28.14 -22.29
C PHE A 236 1.60 -28.81 -23.61
N GLY A 237 0.72 -28.14 -24.35
CA GLY A 237 0.22 -28.59 -25.65
C GLY A 237 0.68 -27.73 -26.83
N THR A 238 1.42 -26.65 -26.59
CA THR A 238 2.00 -25.77 -27.63
C THR A 238 3.21 -25.01 -27.08
N GLN A 239 4.06 -24.49 -27.98
CA GLN A 239 5.19 -23.63 -27.61
C GLN A 239 4.74 -22.36 -26.86
N ALA A 240 3.62 -21.78 -27.28
CA ALA A 240 3.05 -20.59 -26.64
C ALA A 240 2.59 -20.87 -25.21
N GLN A 241 1.99 -22.04 -24.96
CA GLN A 241 1.60 -22.45 -23.60
C GLN A 241 2.82 -22.68 -22.70
N ALA A 242 3.89 -23.31 -23.22
CA ALA A 242 5.12 -23.47 -22.45
C ALA A 242 5.73 -22.12 -22.04
N ARG A 243 5.78 -21.15 -22.97
CA ARG A 243 6.21 -19.77 -22.66
C ARG A 243 5.30 -19.10 -21.63
N GLN A 244 3.99 -19.22 -21.78
CA GLN A 244 3.04 -18.68 -20.81
C GLN A 244 3.23 -19.25 -19.40
N ILE A 245 3.55 -20.54 -19.27
CA ILE A 245 3.88 -21.16 -17.97
C ILE A 245 5.13 -20.50 -17.37
N ILE A 246 6.19 -20.35 -18.16
CA ILE A 246 7.45 -19.72 -17.73
C ILE A 246 7.22 -18.26 -17.31
N ASP A 247 6.46 -17.51 -18.11
CA ASP A 247 6.09 -16.12 -17.82
C ASP A 247 5.30 -16.02 -16.51
N THR A 248 4.36 -16.94 -16.29
CA THR A 248 3.57 -17.02 -15.05
C THR A 248 4.45 -17.29 -13.84
N ILE A 249 5.41 -18.22 -13.93
CA ILE A 249 6.37 -18.51 -12.85
C ILE A 249 7.20 -17.26 -12.54
N ASN A 250 7.72 -16.61 -13.58
CA ASN A 250 8.55 -15.41 -13.43
C ASN A 250 7.78 -14.23 -12.83
N GLN A 251 6.57 -13.98 -13.31
CA GLN A 251 5.72 -12.88 -12.82
C GLN A 251 5.26 -13.13 -11.38
N THR A 252 4.86 -14.36 -11.05
CA THR A 252 4.45 -14.72 -9.68
C THR A 252 5.62 -14.55 -8.71
N TYR A 253 6.82 -15.02 -9.08
CA TYR A 253 8.02 -14.82 -8.26
C TYR A 253 8.40 -13.34 -8.11
N ALA A 254 8.32 -12.55 -9.17
CA ALA A 254 8.60 -11.12 -9.13
C ALA A 254 7.63 -10.39 -8.19
N THR A 255 6.35 -10.77 -8.24
CA THR A 255 5.30 -10.22 -7.37
C THR A 255 5.54 -10.59 -5.91
N LEU A 256 5.83 -11.87 -5.64
CA LEU A 256 6.22 -12.33 -4.29
C LEU A 256 7.42 -11.54 -3.76
N SER A 257 8.47 -11.41 -4.57
CA SER A 257 9.69 -10.69 -4.19
C SER A 257 9.39 -9.22 -3.86
N GLN A 258 8.58 -8.56 -4.69
CA GLN A 258 8.18 -7.17 -4.47
C GLN A 258 7.36 -7.01 -3.18
N ASN A 259 6.44 -7.94 -2.90
CA ASN A 259 5.63 -7.90 -1.69
C ASN A 259 6.47 -8.11 -0.42
N ILE A 260 7.43 -9.03 -0.46
CA ILE A 260 8.39 -9.24 0.64
C ILE A 260 9.23 -7.98 0.86
N TYR A 261 9.77 -7.39 -0.21
CA TYR A 261 10.52 -6.14 -0.14
C TYR A 261 9.70 -5.01 0.51
N ARG A 262 8.47 -4.77 0.02
CA ARG A 262 7.58 -3.73 0.54
C ARG A 262 7.22 -3.98 2.00
N GLY A 263 6.92 -5.23 2.38
CA GLY A 263 6.55 -5.59 3.75
C GLY A 263 7.68 -5.40 4.77
N LEU A 264 8.94 -5.49 4.34
CA LEU A 264 10.11 -5.28 5.19
C LEU A 264 10.59 -3.83 5.22
N LEU A 265 10.15 -2.99 4.28
CA LEU A 265 10.75 -1.68 4.02
C LEU A 265 10.67 -0.72 5.21
N PHE A 266 9.49 -0.58 5.83
CA PHE A 266 9.25 0.27 7.00
C PHE A 266 9.77 -0.32 8.32
N GLN A 267 10.17 -1.60 8.30
CA GLN A 267 10.83 -2.27 9.43
C GLN A 267 12.36 -2.18 9.32
N THR A 268 12.88 -1.63 8.21
CA THR A 268 14.31 -1.57 7.89
C THR A 268 14.70 -0.17 7.44
N ARG A 269 15.06 0.03 6.16
CA ARG A 269 15.63 1.27 5.63
C ARG A 269 14.77 2.52 5.87
N LEU A 270 13.43 2.39 5.87
CA LEU A 270 12.54 3.53 6.11
C LEU A 270 12.12 3.72 7.58
N GLN A 271 12.48 2.78 8.47
CA GLN A 271 12.17 2.87 9.89
C GLN A 271 12.69 4.16 10.55
N PRO A 272 13.89 4.67 10.24
CA PRO A 272 14.38 5.91 10.82
C PRO A 272 13.46 7.11 10.54
N TYR A 273 12.84 7.21 9.36
CA TYR A 273 11.89 8.28 9.06
C TYR A 273 10.55 8.06 9.76
N LEU A 274 10.07 6.81 9.82
CA LEU A 274 8.82 6.47 10.51
C LEU A 274 8.86 6.86 12.00
N ASN A 275 10.01 6.67 12.64
CA ASN A 275 10.22 7.02 14.05
C ASN A 275 10.17 8.54 14.33
N GLU A 276 10.26 9.37 13.29
CA GLU A 276 10.23 10.83 13.39
C GLU A 276 8.81 11.41 13.20
N ILE A 277 7.80 10.55 12.98
CA ILE A 277 6.40 10.97 12.97
C ILE A 277 5.98 11.31 14.41
N GLY A 278 5.71 12.58 14.64
CA GLY A 278 5.18 13.11 15.89
C GLY A 278 3.66 13.13 15.93
N PHE A 279 3.14 13.62 17.06
CA PHE A 279 1.72 13.89 17.26
C PHE A 279 1.53 15.30 17.78
N LYS A 280 0.59 16.03 17.20
CA LYS A 280 0.15 17.35 17.67
C LYS A 280 -1.34 17.34 17.99
N LEU A 281 -1.72 18.14 18.97
CA LEU A 281 -3.13 18.34 19.34
C LEU A 281 -3.60 19.66 18.70
N GLU A 282 -4.54 19.57 17.78
CA GLU A 282 -5.15 20.74 17.12
C GLU A 282 -6.67 20.66 17.31
N ASN A 283 -7.29 21.71 17.86
CA ASN A 283 -8.74 21.75 18.08
C ASN A 283 -9.32 20.54 18.86
N ASN A 284 -8.57 20.05 19.86
CA ASN A 284 -8.86 18.81 20.61
C ASN A 284 -8.83 17.50 19.79
N GLU A 285 -8.27 17.51 18.59
CA GLU A 285 -8.03 16.32 17.77
C GLU A 285 -6.53 16.02 17.67
N PHE A 286 -6.19 14.73 17.76
CA PHE A 286 -4.81 14.28 17.51
C PHE A 286 -4.56 14.23 16.01
N LYS A 287 -3.52 14.93 15.58
CA LYS A 287 -3.02 14.88 14.20
C LYS A 287 -1.57 14.42 14.17
N LEU A 288 -1.20 13.78 13.06
CA LEU A 288 0.20 13.44 12.80
C LEU A 288 1.00 14.72 12.55
N ASP A 289 2.23 14.74 13.05
CA ASP A 289 3.20 15.80 12.82
C ASP A 289 4.39 15.21 12.05
N PHE A 290 4.59 15.71 10.83
CA PHE A 290 5.65 15.26 9.94
C PHE A 290 6.87 16.18 9.93
N SER A 291 6.94 17.18 10.82
CA SER A 291 8.07 18.12 10.88
C SER A 291 9.42 17.41 11.13
N GLY A 292 9.42 16.41 12.01
CA GLY A 292 10.59 15.54 12.25
C GLY A 292 10.98 14.73 11.02
N VAL A 293 9.99 14.17 10.31
CA VAL A 293 10.19 13.42 9.06
C VAL A 293 10.82 14.29 7.98
N GLN A 294 10.29 15.51 7.79
CA GLN A 294 10.83 16.48 6.83
C GLN A 294 12.28 16.83 7.15
N ALA A 295 12.59 17.11 8.43
CA ALA A 295 13.95 17.39 8.87
C ALA A 295 14.90 16.20 8.65
N ALA A 296 14.45 14.98 8.89
CA ALA A 296 15.22 13.77 8.65
C ALA A 296 15.54 13.59 7.16
N PHE A 297 14.57 13.76 6.26
CA PHE A 297 14.83 13.71 4.82
C PHE A 297 15.80 14.79 4.35
N LYS A 298 15.65 16.04 4.80
CA LYS A 298 16.59 17.13 4.46
C LYS A 298 18.01 16.82 4.93
N ARG A 299 18.16 16.25 6.13
CA ARG A 299 19.47 15.80 6.66
C ARG A 299 20.08 14.72 5.77
N VAL A 300 19.31 13.69 5.41
CA VAL A 300 19.81 12.62 4.53
C VAL A 300 20.12 13.15 3.14
N HIS A 301 19.31 14.06 2.60
CA HIS A 301 19.54 14.66 1.28
C HIS A 301 20.86 15.43 1.23
N ALA A 302 21.20 16.16 2.30
CA ALA A 302 22.47 16.87 2.39
C ALA A 302 23.71 15.94 2.37
N GLU A 303 23.57 14.69 2.84
CA GLU A 303 24.65 13.71 2.88
C GLU A 303 24.66 12.79 1.65
N ASN A 304 23.47 12.39 1.18
CA ASN A 304 23.26 11.46 0.10
C ASN A 304 21.91 11.77 -0.62
N PRO A 305 21.94 12.66 -1.64
CA PRO A 305 20.75 13.07 -2.39
C PRO A 305 19.99 11.91 -3.03
N GLU A 306 20.71 10.95 -3.62
CA GLU A 306 20.11 9.78 -4.28
C GLU A 306 19.31 8.94 -3.27
N LYS A 307 19.92 8.61 -2.13
CA LYS A 307 19.24 7.87 -1.06
C LYS A 307 18.01 8.62 -0.58
N ALA A 308 18.12 9.91 -0.30
CA ALA A 308 16.99 10.69 0.20
C ALA A 308 15.83 10.74 -0.78
N PHE A 309 16.13 10.93 -2.07
CA PHE A 309 15.10 10.96 -3.11
C PHE A 309 14.42 9.61 -3.27
N VAL A 310 15.19 8.52 -3.35
CA VAL A 310 14.64 7.15 -3.44
C VAL A 310 13.80 6.81 -2.22
N ASP A 311 14.31 7.10 -1.01
CA ASP A 311 13.60 6.83 0.23
C ASP A 311 12.32 7.64 0.33
N LEU A 312 12.33 8.92 -0.05
CA LEU A 312 11.14 9.79 -0.01
C LEU A 312 10.06 9.25 -0.95
N ASN A 313 10.42 8.88 -2.18
CA ASN A 313 9.46 8.32 -3.14
C ASN A 313 8.85 7.00 -2.63
N GLU A 314 9.65 6.10 -2.07
CA GLU A 314 9.11 4.83 -1.52
C GLU A 314 8.32 5.04 -0.22
N PHE A 315 8.70 6.00 0.61
CA PHE A 315 7.97 6.38 1.82
C PHE A 315 6.57 6.90 1.49
N LEU A 316 6.45 7.73 0.45
CA LEU A 316 5.16 8.29 0.01
C LEU A 316 4.32 7.26 -0.74
N ALA A 317 4.93 6.48 -1.64
CA ALA A 317 4.21 5.48 -2.43
C ALA A 317 3.68 4.31 -1.58
N TYR A 318 4.45 3.88 -0.57
CA TYR A 318 4.14 2.69 0.24
C TYR A 318 3.73 3.02 1.68
N GLY A 319 3.69 4.30 2.04
CA GLY A 319 3.28 4.77 3.35
C GLY A 319 1.81 4.48 3.65
N SER A 320 1.50 4.53 4.95
CA SER A 320 0.12 4.45 5.43
C SER A 320 -0.73 5.61 4.90
N GLU A 321 -2.05 5.51 5.04
CA GLU A 321 -2.97 6.58 4.65
C GLU A 321 -2.62 7.94 5.29
N GLY A 322 -2.15 7.93 6.55
CA GLY A 322 -1.68 9.16 7.21
C GLY A 322 -0.46 9.80 6.53
N VAL A 323 0.44 8.99 5.97
CA VAL A 323 1.59 9.50 5.18
C VAL A 323 1.11 10.09 3.85
N LYS A 324 0.11 9.49 3.21
CA LYS A 324 -0.45 10.01 1.95
C LYS A 324 -1.15 11.36 2.12
N GLN A 325 -1.65 11.63 3.33
CA GLN A 325 -2.24 12.92 3.70
C GLN A 325 -1.19 13.99 4.08
N TRP A 326 0.10 13.65 4.12
CA TRP A 326 1.17 14.61 4.39
C TRP A 326 1.39 15.52 3.19
N THR A 327 0.67 16.63 3.12
CA THR A 327 0.68 17.52 1.95
C THR A 327 2.03 18.20 1.70
N GLU A 328 2.78 18.53 2.74
CA GLU A 328 4.08 19.18 2.68
C GLU A 328 5.16 18.26 2.07
N SER A 329 4.89 16.96 1.97
CA SER A 329 5.75 16.02 1.25
C SER A 329 5.91 16.36 -0.23
N SER A 330 4.87 16.94 -0.84
CA SER A 330 4.89 17.32 -2.26
C SER A 330 5.85 18.48 -2.53
N VAL A 331 5.90 19.47 -1.62
CA VAL A 331 6.87 20.57 -1.66
C VAL A 331 8.29 20.05 -1.42
N LEU A 332 8.47 19.18 -0.43
CA LEU A 332 9.77 18.56 -0.16
C LEU A 332 10.28 17.76 -1.37
N TRP A 333 9.39 17.03 -2.02
CA TRP A 333 9.71 16.26 -3.21
C TRP A 333 10.11 17.17 -4.38
N ALA A 334 9.36 18.26 -4.62
CA ALA A 334 9.68 19.26 -5.63
C ALA A 334 11.05 19.91 -5.37
N GLU A 335 11.34 20.26 -4.12
CA GLU A 335 12.64 20.79 -3.70
C GLU A 335 13.80 19.84 -4.07
N PHE A 336 13.66 18.54 -3.78
CA PHE A 336 14.70 17.56 -4.14
C PHE A 336 14.79 17.34 -5.65
N TYR A 337 13.65 17.34 -6.34
CA TYR A 337 13.61 17.22 -7.80
C TYR A 337 14.36 18.37 -8.46
N ASP A 338 14.06 19.61 -8.09
CA ASP A 338 14.64 20.80 -8.72
C ASP A 338 16.15 20.88 -8.48
N VAL A 339 16.63 20.50 -7.28
CA VAL A 339 18.07 20.39 -7.02
C VAL A 339 18.71 19.38 -7.97
N ALA A 340 18.13 18.18 -8.09
CA ALA A 340 18.66 17.14 -8.98
C ALA A 340 18.57 17.50 -10.47
N ALA A 341 17.53 18.21 -10.88
CA ALA A 341 17.33 18.66 -12.25
C ALA A 341 18.37 19.72 -12.62
N ASN A 342 18.64 20.68 -11.73
CA ASN A 342 19.68 21.70 -11.93
C ASN A 342 21.09 21.09 -12.02
N GLU A 343 21.31 19.95 -11.35
CA GLU A 343 22.56 19.18 -11.43
C GLU A 343 22.61 18.20 -12.63
N ASN A 344 21.57 18.13 -13.46
CA ASN A 344 21.41 17.18 -14.57
C ASN A 344 21.47 15.69 -14.13
N HIS A 345 20.98 15.38 -12.93
CA HIS A 345 20.99 14.03 -12.37
C HIS A 345 19.60 13.41 -12.23
N ILE A 346 18.53 14.15 -12.54
CA ILE A 346 17.16 13.73 -12.26
C ILE A 346 16.75 12.43 -12.97
N ASP A 347 17.13 12.22 -14.24
CA ASP A 347 16.81 10.98 -14.98
C ASP A 347 17.37 9.73 -14.29
N ASN A 348 18.57 9.83 -13.71
CA ASN A 348 19.19 8.75 -12.96
C ASN A 348 18.41 8.47 -11.67
N LEU A 349 17.98 9.53 -10.98
CA LEU A 349 17.19 9.40 -9.74
C LEU A 349 15.82 8.79 -10.00
N LEU A 350 15.11 9.24 -11.04
CA LEU A 350 13.81 8.66 -11.44
C LEU A 350 13.97 7.19 -11.83
N THR A 351 15.06 6.83 -12.51
CA THR A 351 15.40 5.43 -12.81
C THR A 351 15.65 4.63 -11.53
N ALA A 352 16.36 5.19 -10.55
CA ALA A 352 16.63 4.55 -9.26
C ALA A 352 15.36 4.36 -8.41
N VAL A 353 14.42 5.31 -8.47
CA VAL A 353 13.09 5.20 -7.86
C VAL A 353 12.30 4.06 -8.53
N GLY A 354 12.28 4.04 -9.86
CA GLY A 354 11.61 3.01 -10.66
C GLY A 354 10.16 3.34 -10.99
N GLU A 355 9.72 2.95 -12.21
CA GLU A 355 8.44 3.33 -12.79
C GLU A 355 7.23 2.94 -11.94
N THR A 356 7.24 1.77 -11.32
CA THR A 356 6.12 1.33 -10.47
C THR A 356 5.94 2.23 -9.25
N THR A 357 7.03 2.63 -8.60
CA THR A 357 6.97 3.53 -7.44
C THR A 357 6.44 4.91 -7.85
N LEU A 358 6.94 5.45 -8.97
CA LEU A 358 6.46 6.74 -9.50
C LEU A 358 4.97 6.69 -9.88
N LYS A 359 4.53 5.58 -10.50
CA LYS A 359 3.12 5.37 -10.82
C LYS A 359 2.25 5.28 -9.56
N ASP A 360 2.73 4.61 -8.53
CA ASP A 360 2.00 4.44 -7.26
C ASP A 360 1.85 5.77 -6.48
N LEU A 361 2.65 6.81 -6.77
CA LEU A 361 2.45 8.16 -6.24
C LEU A 361 1.20 8.83 -6.80
N GLY A 362 0.80 8.50 -8.03
CA GLY A 362 -0.39 9.07 -8.67
C GLY A 362 -0.28 10.55 -9.04
N TRP A 363 0.92 11.12 -9.08
CA TRP A 363 1.14 12.54 -9.38
C TRP A 363 1.29 12.77 -10.88
N LYS A 364 0.80 13.92 -11.34
CA LYS A 364 1.00 14.40 -12.70
C LYS A 364 2.05 15.49 -12.70
N LEU A 365 3.21 15.15 -13.24
CA LEU A 365 4.39 16.01 -13.24
C LEU A 365 4.51 16.76 -14.58
N GLY A 366 4.92 18.01 -14.50
CA GLY A 366 5.47 18.78 -15.60
C GLY A 366 6.95 18.46 -15.82
N THR A 367 7.63 19.36 -16.50
CA THR A 367 9.06 19.32 -16.78
C THR A 367 9.71 20.62 -16.30
N ALA A 368 11.01 20.80 -16.55
CA ALA A 368 11.68 22.06 -16.28
C ALA A 368 11.34 23.18 -17.31
N ALA A 369 10.43 22.91 -18.25
CA ALA A 369 10.00 23.83 -19.29
C ALA A 369 8.51 24.17 -19.12
N ASP A 370 8.07 25.28 -19.72
CA ASP A 370 6.68 25.71 -19.68
C ASP A 370 5.72 24.62 -20.20
N ASP A 371 4.96 24.01 -19.29
CA ASP A 371 3.99 22.95 -19.59
C ASP A 371 2.53 23.38 -19.35
N SER A 372 1.61 22.64 -19.97
CA SER A 372 0.19 22.68 -19.65
C SER A 372 -0.26 21.33 -19.11
N LEU A 373 -0.50 21.28 -17.80
CA LEU A 373 -0.97 20.11 -17.09
C LEU A 373 -2.48 20.19 -16.90
N ASN A 374 -3.17 19.11 -17.24
CA ASN A 374 -4.62 19.00 -17.11
C ASN A 374 -4.92 17.78 -16.25
N GLY A 375 -5.64 17.97 -15.16
CA GLY A 375 -6.25 16.91 -14.38
C GLY A 375 -7.35 16.17 -15.16
N ASP A 376 -8.00 15.25 -14.48
CA ASP A 376 -9.18 14.54 -14.96
C ASP A 376 -10.40 14.86 -14.08
N SER A 377 -11.33 13.92 -13.94
CA SER A 377 -12.52 14.13 -13.12
C SER A 377 -12.37 13.59 -11.68
N ASN A 378 -11.17 13.15 -11.31
CA ASN A 378 -10.83 12.65 -9.98
C ASN A 378 -9.88 13.64 -9.31
N ASN A 379 -9.72 13.51 -7.99
CA ASN A 379 -8.71 14.26 -7.23
C ASN A 379 -7.31 14.01 -7.80
N ASN A 380 -6.61 15.07 -8.16
CA ASN A 380 -5.30 15.04 -8.78
C ASN A 380 -4.28 15.80 -7.94
N ILE A 381 -3.02 15.40 -8.10
CA ILE A 381 -1.87 16.16 -7.62
C ILE A 381 -1.09 16.58 -8.86
N LEU A 382 -1.13 17.88 -9.18
CA LEU A 382 -0.47 18.49 -10.33
C LEU A 382 0.75 19.26 -9.86
N MET A 383 1.91 18.98 -10.44
CA MET A 383 3.17 19.61 -10.07
C MET A 383 3.90 20.14 -11.30
N GLY A 384 4.02 21.46 -11.42
CA GLY A 384 4.66 22.15 -12.54
C GLY A 384 6.18 21.97 -12.53
N LEU A 385 6.81 22.14 -11.36
CA LEU A 385 8.28 22.20 -11.17
C LEU A 385 8.85 23.56 -11.60
N SER A 386 10.08 23.63 -12.11
CA SER A 386 10.64 24.89 -12.63
C SER A 386 10.10 25.25 -14.02
N GLY A 387 9.68 26.50 -14.27
CA GLY A 387 9.10 26.93 -15.54
C GLY A 387 7.82 27.73 -15.34
N ASN A 388 7.24 28.30 -16.40
CA ASN A 388 5.95 28.99 -16.32
C ASN A 388 4.84 28.05 -16.80
N HIS A 389 4.16 27.41 -15.88
CA HIS A 389 3.20 26.36 -16.16
C HIS A 389 1.76 26.85 -16.16
N LYS A 390 0.90 26.04 -16.76
CA LYS A 390 -0.55 26.15 -16.64
C LYS A 390 -1.11 24.85 -16.10
N LEU A 391 -1.58 24.87 -14.87
CA LEU A 391 -2.16 23.71 -14.19
C LEU A 391 -3.67 23.91 -14.13
N TYR A 392 -4.41 22.92 -14.63
CA TYR A 392 -5.87 22.87 -14.63
C TYR A 392 -6.30 21.61 -13.89
N GLY A 393 -6.85 21.71 -12.68
CA GLY A 393 -7.36 20.56 -11.92
C GLY A 393 -8.60 19.94 -12.58
N ASN A 394 -9.53 20.80 -12.98
CA ASN A 394 -10.84 20.51 -13.56
C ASN A 394 -11.89 20.14 -12.51
N ASN A 395 -12.02 18.88 -12.14
CA ASN A 395 -13.14 18.42 -11.33
C ASN A 395 -12.64 17.41 -10.31
N GLY A 396 -12.93 17.64 -9.03
CA GLY A 396 -12.36 16.85 -7.95
C GLY A 396 -11.62 17.78 -6.98
N SER A 397 -11.27 17.29 -5.80
CA SER A 397 -10.43 18.07 -4.87
C SER A 397 -8.98 17.93 -5.27
N ASP A 398 -8.46 18.90 -6.00
CA ASP A 398 -7.14 18.88 -6.60
C ASP A 398 -6.09 19.58 -5.72
N THR A 399 -4.84 19.14 -5.84
CA THR A 399 -3.67 19.81 -5.25
C THR A 399 -2.78 20.31 -6.36
N LEU A 400 -2.61 21.63 -6.45
CA LEU A 400 -1.84 22.30 -7.50
C LEU A 400 -0.59 22.95 -6.91
N ILE A 401 0.57 22.56 -7.45
CA ILE A 401 1.89 23.09 -7.08
C ILE A 401 2.54 23.61 -8.35
N GLY A 402 2.58 24.94 -8.52
CA GLY A 402 3.25 25.56 -9.67
C GLY A 402 4.74 25.21 -9.73
N GLY A 403 5.40 25.34 -8.58
CA GLY A 403 6.84 25.20 -8.46
C GLY A 403 7.50 26.57 -8.59
N ALA A 404 8.66 26.65 -9.24
CA ALA A 404 9.38 27.91 -9.43
C ALA A 404 9.08 28.49 -10.80
N GLY A 405 8.61 29.72 -10.87
CA GLY A 405 8.32 30.38 -12.15
C GLY A 405 7.21 31.41 -12.00
N ASN A 406 6.43 31.63 -13.06
CA ASN A 406 5.21 32.40 -12.95
C ASN A 406 4.08 31.55 -13.52
N ASP A 407 3.41 30.84 -12.62
CA ASP A 407 2.46 29.80 -12.96
C ASP A 407 1.02 30.34 -13.00
N TYR A 408 0.19 29.68 -13.79
CA TYR A 408 -1.25 29.83 -13.77
C TYR A 408 -1.88 28.56 -13.22
N LEU A 409 -2.58 28.67 -12.09
CA LEU A 409 -3.21 27.56 -11.39
C LEU A 409 -4.72 27.76 -11.38
N GLU A 410 -5.46 26.80 -11.92
CA GLU A 410 -6.92 26.77 -11.95
C GLU A 410 -7.38 25.42 -11.39
N GLY A 411 -7.91 25.44 -10.17
CA GLY A 411 -8.36 24.24 -9.46
C GLY A 411 -9.56 23.63 -10.17
N GLY A 412 -10.67 24.37 -10.23
CA GLY A 412 -11.84 23.97 -11.00
C GLY A 412 -13.07 23.92 -10.11
N ASN A 413 -13.71 22.76 -10.00
CA ASN A 413 -14.82 22.54 -9.07
C ASN A 413 -14.43 21.55 -7.96
N GLN A 414 -15.10 21.66 -6.83
CA GLN A 414 -14.79 21.08 -5.51
C GLN A 414 -13.63 21.80 -4.82
N GLY A 415 -13.44 21.53 -3.52
CA GLY A 415 -12.42 22.24 -2.74
C GLY A 415 -11.00 21.83 -3.14
N ASP A 416 -10.25 22.78 -3.66
CA ASP A 416 -8.90 22.65 -4.19
C ASP A 416 -7.85 23.22 -3.23
N THR A 417 -6.60 22.76 -3.36
CA THR A 417 -5.46 23.24 -2.57
C THR A 417 -4.32 23.72 -3.46
N TYR A 418 -4.01 25.00 -3.36
CA TYR A 418 -2.90 25.65 -4.04
C TYR A 418 -1.73 25.79 -3.07
N ILE A 419 -0.62 25.10 -3.33
CA ILE A 419 0.50 25.04 -2.39
C ILE A 419 1.68 25.89 -2.90
N PHE A 420 2.18 26.76 -2.02
CA PHE A 420 3.30 27.64 -2.27
C PHE A 420 4.40 27.48 -1.19
N ALA A 421 5.64 27.71 -1.61
CA ALA A 421 6.82 27.82 -0.77
C ALA A 421 7.71 28.94 -1.31
N LYS A 422 8.52 29.60 -0.47
CA LYS A 422 9.39 30.71 -0.90
C LYS A 422 10.23 30.32 -2.12
N GLY A 423 10.31 31.22 -3.09
CA GLY A 423 10.97 31.02 -4.38
C GLY A 423 10.03 30.56 -5.49
N HIS A 424 8.72 30.48 -5.23
CA HIS A 424 7.73 30.07 -6.23
C HIS A 424 7.54 31.10 -7.36
N GLY A 425 7.81 32.39 -7.11
CA GLY A 425 7.69 33.47 -8.10
C GLY A 425 6.32 34.15 -8.13
N GLN A 426 5.84 34.61 -9.29
CA GLN A 426 4.64 35.45 -9.40
C GLN A 426 3.47 34.71 -10.05
N ASP A 427 2.71 34.01 -9.21
CA ASP A 427 1.67 33.09 -9.69
C ASP A 427 0.29 33.73 -9.74
N THR A 428 -0.55 33.19 -10.61
CA THR A 428 -1.96 33.53 -10.72
C THR A 428 -2.79 32.32 -10.36
N VAL A 429 -3.65 32.49 -9.35
CA VAL A 429 -4.70 31.53 -9.01
C VAL A 429 -6.01 32.03 -9.60
N TYR A 430 -6.66 31.15 -10.36
CA TYR A 430 -8.02 31.37 -10.84
C TYR A 430 -8.90 30.26 -10.31
N ASP A 431 -9.66 30.62 -9.29
CA ASP A 431 -10.61 29.74 -8.63
C ASP A 431 -11.98 30.24 -9.06
N TYR A 432 -12.73 29.48 -9.85
CA TYR A 432 -14.08 29.87 -10.24
C TYR A 432 -14.95 28.64 -10.34
N SER A 433 -15.86 28.48 -9.39
CA SER A 433 -16.82 27.38 -9.36
C SER A 433 -18.26 27.86 -9.21
N TYR A 434 -19.20 27.17 -9.84
CA TYR A 434 -20.64 27.45 -9.70
C TYR A 434 -21.28 26.72 -8.50
N GLU A 435 -20.56 25.83 -7.83
CA GLU A 435 -21.08 25.07 -6.71
C GLU A 435 -20.88 25.82 -5.38
N ALA A 436 -21.69 25.48 -4.38
CA ALA A 436 -21.62 26.09 -3.04
C ALA A 436 -20.88 25.15 -2.09
N ASP A 437 -20.18 25.72 -1.11
CA ASP A 437 -19.47 25.03 -0.02
C ASP A 437 -18.18 24.29 -0.43
N GLU A 438 -17.49 24.80 -1.45
CA GLU A 438 -16.10 24.41 -1.74
C GLU A 438 -15.17 25.10 -0.72
N ASN A 439 -14.20 24.35 -0.19
CA ASN A 439 -13.27 24.84 0.83
C ASN A 439 -11.89 25.00 0.19
N ASP A 440 -11.76 25.99 -0.68
CA ASP A 440 -10.53 26.24 -1.39
C ASP A 440 -9.46 26.80 -0.47
N THR A 441 -8.25 26.30 -0.63
CA THR A 441 -7.15 26.55 0.28
C THR A 441 -5.92 27.05 -0.48
N VAL A 442 -5.47 28.25 -0.15
CA VAL A 442 -4.12 28.70 -0.49
C VAL A 442 -3.21 28.42 0.70
N ARG A 443 -2.27 27.51 0.55
CA ARG A 443 -1.37 27.05 1.61
C ARG A 443 0.07 27.49 1.36
N PHE A 444 0.67 28.17 2.32
CA PHE A 444 2.09 28.49 2.35
C PHE A 444 2.81 27.59 3.36
N THR A 445 3.76 26.79 2.89
CA THR A 445 4.42 25.77 3.73
C THR A 445 5.58 26.31 4.59
N ASP A 446 6.19 27.44 4.21
CA ASP A 446 7.38 28.02 4.85
C ASP A 446 7.26 29.55 5.08
N VAL A 447 6.02 30.05 5.12
CA VAL A 447 5.69 31.46 5.35
C VAL A 447 4.75 31.58 6.53
N ALA A 448 5.10 32.45 7.49
CA ALA A 448 4.21 32.83 8.58
C ALA A 448 3.22 33.93 8.14
N SER A 449 2.04 33.94 8.73
CA SER A 449 0.98 34.92 8.48
C SER A 449 1.41 36.37 8.72
N THR A 450 2.45 36.57 9.53
CA THR A 450 3.04 37.89 9.83
C THR A 450 4.04 38.39 8.78
N GLU A 451 4.52 37.53 7.89
CA GLU A 451 5.43 37.90 6.79
C GLU A 451 4.65 38.45 5.58
N VAL A 452 3.38 38.07 5.43
CA VAL A 452 2.58 38.40 4.25
C VAL A 452 1.91 39.77 4.32
N LYS A 453 1.70 40.34 3.15
CA LYS A 453 0.90 41.55 2.90
C LYS A 453 -0.17 41.22 1.89
N PHE A 454 -1.35 41.81 2.06
CA PHE A 454 -2.47 41.71 1.15
C PHE A 454 -2.69 43.04 0.44
N ARG A 455 -2.96 43.00 -0.87
CA ARG A 455 -3.26 44.18 -1.69
C ARG A 455 -4.43 43.88 -2.61
N LYS A 456 -5.43 44.76 -2.60
CA LYS A 456 -6.50 44.74 -3.60
C LYS A 456 -6.05 45.48 -4.86
N ASN A 457 -6.13 44.80 -6.00
CA ASN A 457 -5.80 45.35 -7.32
C ASN A 457 -7.01 45.16 -8.26
N GLY A 458 -7.87 46.17 -8.36
CA GLY A 458 -9.13 46.02 -9.10
C GLY A 458 -10.05 44.99 -8.43
N SER A 459 -10.40 43.92 -9.17
CA SER A 459 -11.14 42.77 -8.66
C SER A 459 -10.28 41.69 -8.00
N ASN A 460 -8.95 41.77 -8.14
CA ASN A 460 -8.04 40.72 -7.69
C ASN A 460 -7.51 40.99 -6.27
N LEU A 461 -7.15 39.91 -5.58
CA LEU A 461 -6.37 39.93 -4.35
C LEU A 461 -4.94 39.51 -4.66
N THR A 462 -3.95 40.27 -4.19
CA THR A 462 -2.53 39.89 -4.28
C THR A 462 -1.96 39.68 -2.89
N VAL A 463 -1.37 38.51 -2.63
CA VAL A 463 -0.58 38.16 -1.44
C VAL A 463 0.89 38.29 -1.79
N TYR A 464 1.68 39.04 -1.01
CA TYR A 464 3.08 39.36 -1.34
C TYR A 464 3.90 39.72 -0.09
N GLY A 465 5.21 39.94 -0.24
CA GLY A 465 6.03 40.56 0.80
C GLY A 465 6.70 39.61 1.79
N TYR A 466 6.56 38.30 1.57
CA TYR A 466 7.21 37.22 2.32
C TYR A 466 8.51 36.71 1.66
N ASN A 467 8.77 37.10 0.41
CA ASN A 467 10.04 36.93 -0.30
C ASN A 467 10.13 38.04 -1.38
N SER A 468 11.33 38.35 -1.91
CA SER A 468 11.56 39.60 -2.67
C SER A 468 10.63 39.81 -3.86
N ASP A 469 10.45 38.78 -4.67
CA ASP A 469 9.73 38.83 -5.95
C ASP A 469 8.49 37.93 -5.95
N ASP A 470 8.26 37.18 -4.88
CA ASP A 470 7.14 36.24 -4.81
C ASP A 470 5.81 36.98 -4.58
N SER A 471 4.80 36.57 -5.34
CA SER A 471 3.43 36.98 -5.11
C SER A 471 2.43 35.97 -5.65
N VAL A 472 1.28 35.85 -4.99
CA VAL A 472 0.14 35.09 -5.49
C VAL A 472 -0.98 36.07 -5.79
N THR A 473 -1.45 36.10 -7.04
CA THR A 473 -2.62 36.89 -7.45
C THR A 473 -3.83 35.98 -7.62
N ILE A 474 -4.81 36.14 -6.72
CA ILE A 474 -6.09 35.47 -6.79
C ILE A 474 -7.04 36.33 -7.62
N LYS A 475 -7.38 35.82 -8.79
CA LYS A 475 -8.14 36.55 -9.79
C LYS A 475 -9.63 36.59 -9.43
N ASP A 476 -10.26 37.75 -9.63
CA ASP A 476 -11.68 37.98 -9.41
C ASP A 476 -12.23 37.70 -7.99
N PHE A 477 -11.32 37.58 -7.02
CA PHE A 477 -11.61 37.38 -5.60
C PHE A 477 -12.67 38.34 -5.02
N PHE A 478 -12.67 39.61 -5.46
CA PHE A 478 -13.64 40.62 -5.01
C PHE A 478 -14.86 40.78 -5.93
N SER A 479 -14.90 40.08 -7.07
CA SER A 479 -15.99 40.16 -8.07
C SER A 479 -17.17 39.25 -7.73
N SER A 480 -16.90 38.06 -7.16
CA SER A 480 -17.90 37.03 -6.91
C SER A 480 -17.61 36.29 -5.60
N SER A 481 -18.59 35.60 -5.03
CA SER A 481 -18.36 34.57 -4.01
C SER A 481 -17.81 33.28 -4.61
N TYR A 482 -18.13 33.01 -5.88
CA TYR A 482 -17.69 31.86 -6.67
C TYR A 482 -16.20 31.82 -6.99
N ALA A 483 -15.47 32.90 -6.69
CA ALA A 483 -14.05 33.02 -7.02
C ALA A 483 -13.18 33.36 -5.82
N ARG A 484 -13.67 32.99 -4.63
CA ARG A 484 -12.99 33.27 -3.37
C ARG A 484 -12.23 32.04 -2.93
N ILE A 485 -11.19 32.29 -2.16
CA ILE A 485 -10.50 31.28 -1.38
C ILE A 485 -11.01 31.37 0.06
N GLU A 486 -11.43 30.24 0.62
CA GLU A 486 -12.01 30.12 1.96
C GLU A 486 -10.91 30.13 3.02
N HIS A 487 -9.77 29.52 2.73
CA HIS A 487 -8.67 29.34 3.68
C HIS A 487 -7.33 29.81 3.14
N PHE A 488 -6.67 30.68 3.90
CA PHE A 488 -5.25 30.94 3.75
C PHE A 488 -4.50 30.27 4.90
N GLU A 489 -3.71 29.24 4.59
CA GLU A 489 -2.94 28.51 5.57
C GLU A 489 -1.48 28.95 5.57
N PHE A 490 -0.95 29.23 6.76
CA PHE A 490 0.43 29.63 7.01
C PHE A 490 1.06 28.70 8.05
N GLN A 491 2.38 28.77 8.19
CA GLN A 491 3.12 27.96 9.17
C GLN A 491 2.62 28.14 10.61
N ASP A 492 2.10 29.33 10.95
CA ASP A 492 1.65 29.72 12.29
C ASP A 492 0.12 29.66 12.47
N GLY A 493 -0.64 29.27 11.44
CA GLY A 493 -2.08 29.03 11.57
C GLY A 493 -2.90 29.27 10.30
N ILE A 494 -4.21 29.09 10.43
CA ILE A 494 -5.18 29.23 9.34
C ILE A 494 -5.94 30.55 9.49
N LEU A 495 -5.99 31.32 8.40
CA LEU A 495 -6.87 32.47 8.24
C LEU A 495 -8.07 32.06 7.39
N SER A 496 -9.17 31.71 8.07
CA SER A 496 -10.44 31.41 7.41
C SER A 496 -11.22 32.69 7.09
N ASN A 497 -11.85 32.71 5.93
CA ASN A 497 -12.78 33.74 5.51
C ASN A 497 -14.11 33.57 6.27
N PRO A 498 -14.60 34.61 6.97
CA PRO A 498 -15.93 35.06 6.59
C PRO A 498 -16.11 36.59 6.54
N ASP A 499 -15.16 37.42 6.99
CA ASP A 499 -15.28 38.88 6.93
C ASP A 499 -13.91 39.58 7.08
N PHE A 500 -13.55 40.40 6.09
CA PHE A 500 -12.31 41.20 6.00
C PHE A 500 -12.09 42.22 7.15
N ALA A 501 -12.96 42.30 8.14
CA ALA A 501 -12.85 43.20 9.29
C ALA A 501 -11.64 42.89 10.19
N ARG A 502 -11.12 41.64 10.20
CA ARG A 502 -9.94 41.26 11.00
C ARG A 502 -8.60 41.57 10.33
N PHE A 503 -8.49 41.47 8.99
CA PHE A 503 -7.29 41.88 8.25
C PHE A 503 -6.97 43.38 8.40
N SER A 504 -8.00 44.21 8.58
CA SER A 504 -7.90 45.64 8.91
C SER A 504 -7.22 45.90 10.27
N GLN A 505 -7.40 45.02 11.26
CA GLN A 505 -6.89 45.20 12.62
C GLN A 505 -5.47 44.62 12.82
N MET A 506 -5.08 43.60 12.05
CA MET A 506 -3.74 43.00 12.11
C MET A 506 -2.67 43.81 11.34
N ALA A 507 -3.10 44.75 10.49
CA ALA A 507 -2.22 45.75 9.89
C ALA A 507 -1.79 46.78 10.95
N ASN A 508 -0.70 46.50 11.66
CA ASN A 508 -0.09 47.33 12.71
C ASN A 508 0.45 48.71 12.24
N ASN A 509 -0.19 49.35 11.26
CA ASN A 509 -0.07 50.77 10.98
C ASN A 509 -1.41 51.26 10.39
N LEU A 510 -2.22 51.90 11.24
CA LEU A 510 -3.54 52.49 10.94
C LEU A 510 -3.58 53.35 9.66
N GLY A 511 -2.43 53.85 9.19
CA GLY A 511 -2.31 54.65 7.97
C GLY A 511 -2.45 53.86 6.65
N GLN A 512 -2.22 52.54 6.64
CA GLN A 512 -2.32 51.73 5.42
C GLN A 512 -3.67 51.02 5.26
N ALA A 513 -4.41 50.79 6.35
CA ALA A 513 -5.77 50.23 6.30
C ALA A 513 -6.74 51.12 5.50
N MET A 514 -6.57 52.44 5.57
CA MET A 514 -7.42 53.41 4.84
C MET A 514 -7.16 53.44 3.32
N SER A 515 -6.05 52.88 2.83
CA SER A 515 -5.71 52.85 1.40
C SER A 515 -6.33 51.64 0.67
N VAL A 516 -6.63 50.55 1.37
CA VAL A 516 -7.09 49.30 0.73
C VAL A 516 -8.57 49.35 0.34
N PHE A 517 -9.38 50.19 1.00
CA PHE A 517 -10.84 50.11 0.89
C PHE A 517 -11.58 51.40 0.51
N GLY A 518 -10.88 52.47 0.12
CA GLY A 518 -11.52 53.64 -0.52
C GLY A 518 -12.66 54.28 0.29
N VAL A 519 -12.62 54.23 1.62
CA VAL A 519 -13.60 54.94 2.46
C VAL A 519 -13.22 56.43 2.45
N GLN A 520 -14.01 57.25 1.76
CA GLN A 520 -13.94 58.71 1.94
C GLN A 520 -14.28 59.05 3.39
N ALA A 521 -13.41 59.84 4.02
CA ALA A 521 -13.69 60.44 5.31
C ALA A 521 -14.98 61.28 5.20
N VAL A 522 -16.06 60.80 5.80
CA VAL A 522 -17.23 61.65 6.06
C VAL A 522 -16.87 62.51 7.26
N SER A 523 -16.50 63.76 7.00
CA SER A 523 -16.45 64.81 8.01
C SER A 523 -17.88 65.12 8.47
N SER A 524 -18.25 64.70 9.67
CA SER A 524 -19.37 65.30 10.39
C SER A 524 -18.85 66.38 11.33
N GLU A 525 -18.77 67.61 10.83
CA GLU A 525 -18.94 68.78 11.68
C GLU A 525 -20.39 68.77 12.20
N ASN A 526 -20.61 68.58 13.51
CA ASN A 526 -21.24 69.58 14.37
C ASN A 526 -21.32 69.11 15.84
N SER A 527 -20.42 69.60 16.70
CA SER A 527 -20.79 70.30 17.94
C SER A 527 -19.53 70.82 18.64
N ASN A 528 -19.63 72.06 19.12
CA ASN A 528 -18.58 72.92 19.64
C ASN A 528 -17.85 72.39 20.89
N ALA A 529 -16.51 72.57 20.89
CA ALA A 529 -15.61 72.98 22.00
C ALA A 529 -14.39 72.06 22.25
N PRO A 530 -13.21 72.60 22.66
CA PRO A 530 -11.90 72.04 22.34
C PRO A 530 -11.16 71.42 23.53
N ALA A 531 -10.28 70.45 23.24
CA ALA A 531 -9.02 70.11 23.94
C ALA A 531 -8.52 68.76 23.37
N ASP A 532 -7.27 68.36 23.32
CA ASP A 532 -5.93 68.94 23.45
C ASP A 532 -5.01 67.74 23.08
N LEU A 533 -4.06 67.92 22.17
CA LEU A 533 -3.11 66.87 21.77
C LEU A 533 -1.91 66.90 22.71
N SER A 534 -1.98 66.21 23.85
CA SER A 534 -0.76 65.76 24.54
C SER A 534 -1.01 64.59 25.51
N THR A 535 -0.63 63.38 25.11
CA THR A 535 0.12 62.37 25.89
C THR A 535 0.08 61.01 25.18
N LYS A 536 1.25 60.46 24.84
CA LYS A 536 1.42 59.04 24.51
C LYS A 536 1.01 58.16 25.70
N PRO A 537 0.62 56.90 25.45
CA PRO A 537 1.30 55.83 26.17
C PRO A 537 1.88 54.77 25.22
N ILE A 538 3.08 54.34 25.60
CA ILE A 538 3.77 53.13 25.16
C ILE A 538 3.05 51.95 25.82
N LEU A 539 2.66 50.93 25.06
CA LEU A 539 2.29 49.62 25.62
C LEU A 539 2.82 48.49 24.72
N THR A 540 3.80 47.79 25.29
CA THR A 540 4.35 46.50 24.89
C THR A 540 3.40 45.38 25.28
N LEU A 541 3.25 44.33 24.46
CA LEU A 541 2.61 43.07 24.85
C LEU A 541 3.63 41.92 24.81
N SER A 542 3.69 41.20 25.92
CA SER A 542 4.46 39.96 26.17
C SER A 542 3.63 38.72 25.75
N PRO A 543 4.26 37.54 25.57
CA PRO A 543 3.61 36.36 25.00
C PRO A 543 2.77 35.62 26.05
N LEU A 544 1.69 34.98 25.59
CA LEU A 544 0.85 34.11 26.42
C LEU A 544 1.21 32.64 26.22
N SER A 545 1.25 31.97 27.36
CA SER A 545 1.53 30.57 27.68
C SER A 545 0.59 29.55 27.05
#